data_AF-A0A7S1LRQ3-F1
#
_entry.id   AF-A0A7S1LRQ3-F1
#
_cell.length_a   1.000
_cell.length_b   1.000
_cell.length_c   1.000
_cell.angle_alpha   90.00
_cell.angle_beta   90.00
_cell.angle_gamma   90.00
#
_symmetry.space_group_name_H-M   'P 1'
#
loop_
_entity.id
_entity.type
_entity.pdbx_description
1 polymer ?
#
loop_
_entity_poly.entity_id
_entity_poly.type
_entity_poly.pdbx_seq_one_letter_code
_entity_poly.pdbx_strand_id
1 'polypeptide(L)'
;CVRTEDTLDAAGFKVGDYFEHIWLKWKLVQQYLQQDDVKDVYWFDADVAMLSNLRGCVDTEGADFMHQVEFKGEDGSLNGGQLWFRRCGAVDDYLHEVMKKSSDLGKLDQWWAMEALTKVPALRTRGLPTDRFLSACWTNLTETDTDFGRACTYHANCIGGPDAKLAAMRTALKRHKTAVP
;
A
#
# COMPACT_ATOMS: atom_id res chain seq x y z
N CYS A 1 2.40 -10.30 -12.32
CA CYS A 1 3.82 -10.69 -12.31
C CYS A 1 4.64 -9.44 -12.08
N VAL A 2 5.60 -9.49 -11.17
CA VAL A 2 6.53 -8.39 -10.95
C VAL A 2 7.80 -8.68 -11.77
N ARG A 3 8.39 -7.64 -12.36
CA ARG A 3 9.69 -7.70 -13.04
C ARG A 3 10.54 -6.54 -12.52
N THR A 4 11.79 -6.83 -12.25
CA THR A 4 12.84 -5.86 -11.88
C THR A 4 14.05 -6.15 -12.76
N GLU A 5 15.01 -5.23 -12.82
CA GLU A 5 16.24 -5.44 -13.60
C GLU A 5 17.06 -6.65 -13.10
N ASP A 6 16.86 -7.05 -11.85
CA ASP A 6 17.52 -8.20 -11.21
C ASP A 6 16.72 -9.52 -11.24
N THR A 7 15.48 -9.51 -11.73
CA THR A 7 14.67 -10.74 -11.82
C THR A 7 14.53 -11.19 -13.27
N LEU A 8 15.46 -12.06 -13.68
CA LEU A 8 15.52 -12.63 -15.03
C LEU A 8 14.23 -13.38 -15.42
N ASP A 9 13.60 -14.05 -14.46
CA ASP A 9 12.28 -14.67 -14.63
C ASP A 9 11.19 -13.88 -13.92
N ALA A 10 10.02 -13.80 -14.55
CA ALA A 10 8.89 -13.06 -14.02
C ALA A 10 8.31 -13.78 -12.78
N ALA A 11 8.55 -13.20 -11.60
CA ALA A 11 8.07 -13.74 -10.34
C ALA A 11 6.53 -13.92 -10.38
N GLY A 12 6.11 -15.19 -10.36
CA GLY A 12 4.74 -15.60 -10.63
C GLY A 12 3.94 -15.89 -9.37
N PHE A 13 2.88 -15.10 -9.12
CA PHE A 13 1.93 -15.25 -8.00
C PHE A 13 1.26 -16.63 -7.85
N LYS A 14 1.50 -17.57 -8.77
CA LYS A 14 0.96 -18.94 -8.74
C LYS A 14 1.98 -20.02 -8.34
N VAL A 15 3.28 -19.70 -8.31
CA VAL A 15 4.36 -20.71 -8.21
C VAL A 15 5.63 -20.23 -7.49
N GLY A 16 5.86 -18.92 -7.35
CA GLY A 16 7.03 -18.38 -6.64
C GLY A 16 6.81 -18.22 -5.14
N ASP A 17 7.90 -18.06 -4.39
CA ASP A 17 7.84 -17.82 -2.95
C ASP A 17 7.22 -16.44 -2.66
N TYR A 18 6.19 -16.41 -1.82
CA TYR A 18 5.52 -15.20 -1.37
C TYR A 18 6.49 -14.23 -0.66
N PHE A 19 7.49 -14.76 0.04
CA PHE A 19 8.51 -13.95 0.73
C PHE A 19 9.52 -13.32 -0.25
N GLU A 20 9.88 -14.01 -1.34
CA GLU A 20 10.65 -13.41 -2.44
C GLU A 20 9.86 -12.29 -3.13
N HIS A 21 8.56 -12.48 -3.39
CA HIS A 21 7.71 -11.42 -3.92
C HIS A 21 7.67 -10.20 -3.01
N ILE A 22 7.56 -10.41 -1.69
CA ILE A 22 7.62 -9.35 -0.67
C ILE A 22 8.91 -8.56 -0.76
N TRP A 23 10.08 -9.21 -0.81
CA TRP A 23 11.36 -8.50 -0.93
C TRP A 23 11.42 -7.69 -2.23
N LEU A 24 10.94 -8.27 -3.33
CA LEU A 24 10.92 -7.63 -4.63
C LEU A 24 10.05 -6.36 -4.65
N LYS A 25 8.99 -6.29 -3.82
CA LYS A 25 8.21 -5.06 -3.61
C LYS A 25 9.11 -3.91 -3.14
N TRP A 26 9.83 -4.12 -2.05
CA TRP A 26 10.69 -3.10 -1.43
C TRP A 26 11.87 -2.72 -2.30
N LYS A 27 12.47 -3.69 -2.99
CA LYS A 27 13.56 -3.44 -3.94
C LYS A 27 13.11 -2.55 -5.10
N LEU A 28 11.89 -2.73 -5.63
CA LEU A 28 11.34 -1.84 -6.66
C LEU A 28 11.14 -0.41 -6.16
N VAL A 29 10.59 -0.23 -4.95
CA VAL A 29 10.41 1.11 -4.36
C VAL A 29 11.76 1.82 -4.27
N GLN A 30 12.80 1.13 -3.78
CA GLN A 30 14.17 1.65 -3.73
C GLN A 30 14.73 1.99 -5.12
N GLN A 31 14.58 1.10 -6.10
CA GLN A 31 15.08 1.31 -7.47
C GLN A 31 14.40 2.51 -8.16
N TYR A 32 13.09 2.68 -8.01
CA TYR A 32 12.40 3.84 -8.58
C TYR A 32 12.79 5.15 -7.88
N LEU A 33 12.92 5.17 -6.55
CA LEU A 33 13.35 6.38 -5.82
C LEU A 33 14.81 6.77 -6.06
N GLN A 34 15.62 5.87 -6.62
CA GLN A 34 16.99 6.20 -7.07
C GLN A 34 17.02 6.93 -8.42
N GLN A 35 15.94 6.92 -9.21
CA GLN A 35 15.86 7.61 -10.51
C GLN A 35 15.70 9.12 -10.31
N ASP A 36 16.39 9.92 -11.13
CA ASP A 36 16.50 11.36 -10.87
C ASP A 36 15.23 12.18 -11.12
N ASP A 37 14.35 11.69 -11.99
CA ASP A 37 13.06 12.28 -12.32
C ASP A 37 11.91 11.79 -11.41
N VAL A 38 12.11 10.72 -10.65
CA VAL A 38 11.14 10.20 -9.69
C VAL A 38 11.22 10.97 -8.37
N LYS A 39 10.09 11.58 -7.98
CA LYS A 39 9.94 12.28 -6.68
C LYS A 39 9.19 11.47 -5.65
N ASP A 40 8.22 10.69 -6.11
CA ASP A 40 7.23 10.02 -5.28
C ASP A 40 6.94 8.64 -5.89
N VAL A 41 6.85 7.60 -5.05
CA VAL A 41 6.43 6.26 -5.44
C VAL A 41 5.16 5.90 -4.69
N TYR A 42 4.15 5.42 -5.41
CA TYR A 42 2.91 4.88 -4.84
C TYR A 42 2.90 3.36 -5.00
N TRP A 43 2.67 2.65 -3.90
CA TRP A 43 2.53 1.20 -3.85
C TRP A 43 1.07 0.82 -3.67
N PHE A 44 0.59 -0.15 -4.46
CA PHE A 44 -0.72 -0.76 -4.30
C PHE A 44 -0.65 -2.26 -4.57
N ASP A 45 -1.25 -3.05 -3.68
CA ASP A 45 -1.46 -4.48 -3.90
C ASP A 45 -2.53 -4.74 -4.98
N ALA A 46 -2.52 -5.94 -5.56
CA ALA A 46 -3.26 -6.26 -6.79
C ALA A 46 -4.80 -6.27 -6.64
N ASP A 47 -5.30 -6.24 -5.41
CA ASP A 47 -6.71 -6.20 -5.03
C ASP A 47 -7.13 -4.85 -4.44
N VAL A 48 -6.40 -3.78 -4.80
CA VAL A 48 -6.82 -2.39 -4.62
C VAL A 48 -7.56 -1.90 -5.87
N ALA A 49 -8.84 -1.59 -5.72
CA ALA A 49 -9.62 -0.90 -6.75
C ALA A 49 -9.34 0.61 -6.72
N MET A 50 -8.93 1.15 -7.86
CA MET A 50 -8.87 2.61 -8.08
C MET A 50 -10.27 3.13 -8.37
N LEU A 51 -10.72 4.11 -7.58
CA LEU A 51 -12.06 4.71 -7.71
C LEU A 51 -11.98 6.11 -8.34
N SER A 52 -11.05 6.94 -7.84
CA SER A 52 -10.81 8.31 -8.33
C SER A 52 -9.40 8.47 -8.91
N ASN A 53 -9.14 9.61 -9.56
CA ASN A 53 -7.78 10.02 -9.90
C ASN A 53 -6.98 10.31 -8.62
N LEU A 54 -5.86 9.60 -8.40
CA LEU A 54 -5.02 9.76 -7.21
C LEU A 54 -4.44 11.18 -7.05
N ARG A 55 -4.33 11.96 -8.13
CA ARG A 55 -3.89 13.36 -8.08
C ARG A 55 -4.93 14.23 -7.36
N GLY A 56 -4.64 14.55 -6.09
CA GLY A 56 -5.54 15.28 -5.19
C GLY A 56 -6.21 14.40 -4.13
N CYS A 57 -6.02 13.07 -4.20
CA CYS A 57 -6.46 12.13 -3.16
C CYS A 57 -5.55 12.15 -1.93
N VAL A 58 -4.23 12.21 -2.15
CA VAL A 58 -3.21 12.29 -1.11
C VAL A 58 -2.71 13.72 -1.01
N ASP A 59 -2.91 14.35 0.16
CA ASP A 59 -2.00 15.39 0.60
C ASP A 59 -0.68 14.72 1.01
N THR A 60 0.45 15.24 0.53
CA THR A 60 1.80 14.74 0.82
C THR A 60 2.64 15.76 1.58
N GLU A 61 2.07 16.90 1.98
CA GLU A 61 2.77 17.90 2.78
C GLU A 61 3.07 17.34 4.19
N GLY A 62 4.26 17.65 4.71
CA GLY A 62 4.70 17.23 6.04
C GLY A 62 5.09 15.75 6.23
N ALA A 63 4.77 14.86 5.30
CA ALA A 63 5.12 13.43 5.36
C ALA A 63 6.26 13.04 4.39
N ASP A 64 7.00 12.00 4.73
CA ASP A 64 8.01 11.35 3.88
C ASP A 64 7.58 9.92 3.49
N PHE A 65 6.84 9.26 4.38
CA PHE A 65 6.22 7.95 4.16
C PHE A 65 4.74 7.99 4.60
N MET A 66 3.87 7.37 3.83
CA MET A 66 2.46 7.18 4.20
C MET A 66 2.02 5.74 3.94
N HIS A 67 1.11 5.24 4.77
CA HIS A 67 0.62 3.86 4.72
C HIS A 67 -0.87 3.80 5.03
N GLN A 68 -1.57 2.78 4.56
CA GLN A 68 -2.95 2.53 4.98
C GLN A 68 -2.98 2.14 6.47
N VAL A 69 -4.04 2.53 7.17
CA VAL A 69 -4.28 2.05 8.54
C VAL A 69 -5.06 0.74 8.47
N GLU A 70 -4.56 -0.30 9.14
CA GLU A 70 -5.14 -1.65 9.13
C GLU A 70 -6.57 -1.66 9.67
N PHE A 71 -6.80 -0.93 10.77
CA PHE A 71 -8.06 -0.87 11.49
C PHE A 71 -8.47 0.58 11.80
N LYS A 72 -9.78 0.88 11.67
CA LYS A 72 -10.31 2.23 11.83
C LYS A 72 -10.16 2.72 13.28
N GLY A 73 -9.31 3.70 13.50
CA GLY A 73 -9.09 4.32 14.82
C GLY A 73 -7.95 3.72 15.64
N GLU A 74 -7.14 2.82 15.07
CA GLU A 74 -5.89 2.37 15.68
C GLU A 74 -4.69 3.18 15.17
N ASP A 75 -3.95 3.80 16.09
CA ASP A 75 -2.67 4.42 15.75
C ASP A 75 -1.59 3.35 15.57
N GLY A 76 -1.01 3.26 14.36
CA GLY A 76 0.22 2.52 14.07
C GLY A 76 0.07 1.12 13.44
N SER A 77 -1.13 0.60 13.20
CA SER A 77 -1.30 -0.67 12.48
C SER A 77 -1.21 -0.46 10.95
N LEU A 78 -0.16 -1.03 10.32
CA LEU A 78 0.49 -0.41 9.14
C LEU A 78 -0.06 -0.75 7.73
N ASN A 79 -0.84 -1.82 7.54
CA ASN A 79 -1.30 -2.38 6.25
C ASN A 79 -0.38 -2.17 5.01
N GLY A 80 0.43 -3.17 4.69
CA GLY A 80 1.40 -3.12 3.58
C GLY A 80 0.80 -2.97 2.16
N GLY A 81 -0.52 -3.07 1.99
CA GLY A 81 -1.16 -3.11 0.67
C GLY A 81 -1.38 -1.77 -0.01
N GLN A 82 -1.24 -0.64 0.71
CA GLN A 82 -1.27 0.70 0.10
C GLN A 82 -0.27 1.62 0.80
N LEU A 83 0.79 2.02 0.09
CA LEU A 83 1.88 2.84 0.64
C LEU A 83 2.22 3.99 -0.30
N TRP A 84 2.84 5.04 0.23
CA TRP A 84 3.42 6.13 -0.53
C TRP A 84 4.76 6.54 0.08
N PHE A 85 5.71 6.88 -0.78
CA PHE A 85 7.08 7.25 -0.42
C PHE A 85 7.49 8.50 -1.18
N ARG A 86 8.14 9.44 -0.49
CA ARG A 86 8.87 10.56 -1.09
C ARG A 86 10.36 10.23 -1.22
N ARG A 87 11.01 10.69 -2.29
CA ARG A 87 12.47 10.66 -2.42
C ARG A 87 13.09 11.65 -1.42
N CYS A 88 13.62 11.13 -0.31
CA CYS A 88 14.43 11.86 0.66
C CYS A 88 15.31 10.89 1.46
N GLY A 89 16.41 11.40 2.04
CA GLY A 89 17.38 10.54 2.74
C GLY A 89 16.79 9.71 3.88
N ALA A 90 15.76 10.20 4.58
CA ALA A 90 15.08 9.42 5.62
C ALA A 90 14.30 8.20 5.06
N VAL A 91 13.79 8.29 3.83
CA VAL A 91 13.19 7.15 3.13
C VAL A 91 14.26 6.20 2.60
N ASP A 92 15.41 6.72 2.15
CA ASP A 92 16.55 5.88 1.75
C ASP A 92 17.09 5.06 2.93
N ASP A 93 17.27 5.69 4.10
CA ASP A 93 17.65 5.04 5.36
C ASP A 93 16.63 3.98 5.81
N TYR A 94 15.33 4.31 5.69
CA TYR A 94 14.23 3.39 6.01
C TYR A 94 14.22 2.15 5.10
N LEU A 95 14.31 2.35 3.78
CA LEU A 95 14.38 1.25 2.82
C LEU A 95 15.65 0.42 3.03
N HIS A 96 16.77 1.05 3.38
CA HIS A 96 17.99 0.34 3.75
C HIS A 96 17.81 -0.55 4.99
N GLU A 97 17.09 -0.10 6.02
CA GLU A 97 16.74 -0.94 7.18
C GLU A 97 15.77 -2.08 6.84
N VAL A 98 14.76 -1.85 5.99
CA VAL A 98 13.86 -2.92 5.51
C VAL A 98 14.66 -3.97 4.72
N MET A 99 15.56 -3.54 3.84
CA MET A 99 16.34 -4.44 2.99
C MET A 99 17.38 -5.27 3.75
N LYS A 100 17.79 -4.87 4.97
CA LYS A 100 18.61 -5.72 5.86
C LYS A 100 17.87 -6.95 6.40
N LYS A 101 16.53 -6.96 6.36
CA LYS A 101 15.69 -8.00 6.97
C LYS A 101 15.20 -9.07 5.99
N SER A 102 15.45 -8.88 4.70
CA SER A 102 14.82 -9.67 3.64
C SER A 102 15.26 -11.13 3.53
N SER A 103 16.26 -11.56 4.31
CA SER A 103 16.66 -12.96 4.40
C SER A 103 15.86 -13.77 5.43
N ASP A 104 15.06 -13.12 6.29
CA ASP A 104 14.22 -13.80 7.28
C ASP A 104 12.80 -14.00 6.71
N LEU A 105 12.64 -15.11 6.00
CA LEU A 105 11.40 -15.55 5.32
C LEU A 105 10.28 -15.95 6.31
N GLY A 106 10.43 -15.68 7.61
CA GLY A 106 9.44 -16.06 8.64
C GLY A 106 8.32 -15.05 8.88
N LYS A 107 8.36 -13.84 8.28
CA LYS A 107 7.44 -12.73 8.62
C LYS A 107 6.97 -11.95 7.40
N LEU A 108 5.79 -11.33 7.54
CA LEU A 108 5.15 -10.47 6.54
C LEU A 108 5.91 -9.15 6.36
N ASP A 109 5.80 -8.58 5.16
CA ASP A 109 6.32 -7.25 4.77
C ASP A 109 5.99 -6.16 5.79
N GLN A 110 4.74 -6.13 6.22
CA GLN A 110 4.21 -5.19 7.21
C GLN A 110 4.96 -5.23 8.56
N TRP A 111 5.45 -6.39 8.99
CA TRP A 111 6.19 -6.51 10.25
C TRP A 111 7.59 -5.89 10.14
N TRP A 112 8.28 -6.13 9.02
CA TRP A 112 9.60 -5.53 8.75
C TRP A 112 9.50 -4.02 8.53
N ALA A 113 8.46 -3.58 7.81
CA ALA A 113 8.12 -2.18 7.65
C ALA A 113 7.93 -1.48 9.01
N MET A 114 7.17 -2.10 9.93
CA MET A 114 6.98 -1.60 11.30
C MET A 114 8.28 -1.59 12.11
N GLU A 115 9.14 -2.62 12.02
CA GLU A 115 10.44 -2.62 12.73
C GLU A 115 11.32 -1.45 12.24
N ALA A 116 11.41 -1.26 10.92
CA ALA A 116 12.21 -0.19 10.33
C ALA A 116 11.73 1.21 10.72
N LEU A 117 10.41 1.43 10.88
CA LEU A 117 9.87 2.70 11.37
C LEU A 117 10.43 3.10 12.74
N THR A 118 10.65 2.13 13.63
CA THR A 118 11.18 2.42 14.98
C THR A 118 12.67 2.77 15.00
N LYS A 119 13.39 2.57 13.88
CA LYS A 119 14.84 2.80 13.77
C LYS A 119 15.23 4.08 13.05
N VAL A 120 14.31 4.68 12.29
CA VAL A 120 14.59 5.88 11.50
C VAL A 120 13.76 7.04 12.05
N PRO A 121 14.15 7.64 13.20
CA PRO A 121 13.36 8.66 13.89
C PRO A 121 13.23 9.98 13.12
N ALA A 122 14.02 10.17 12.06
CA ALA A 122 13.91 11.32 11.16
C ALA A 122 12.81 11.15 10.09
N LEU A 123 12.29 9.93 9.88
CA LEU A 123 11.25 9.66 8.90
C LEU A 123 9.90 10.18 9.39
N ARG A 124 9.32 11.17 8.70
CA ARG A 124 7.98 11.66 9.04
C ARG A 124 6.92 10.76 8.43
N THR A 125 6.16 10.07 9.28
CA THR A 125 5.12 9.13 8.86
C THR A 125 3.73 9.73 9.02
N ARG A 126 2.77 9.31 8.17
CA ARG A 126 1.35 9.67 8.32
C ARG A 126 0.45 8.59 7.71
N GLY A 127 -0.68 8.28 8.35
CA GLY A 127 -1.69 7.39 7.75
C GLY A 127 -2.30 8.00 6.47
N LEU A 128 -2.61 7.17 5.49
CA LEU A 128 -3.45 7.54 4.34
C LEU A 128 -4.86 7.92 4.84
N PRO A 129 -5.51 8.98 4.31
CA PRO A 129 -6.81 9.43 4.81
C PRO A 129 -7.88 8.33 4.71
N THR A 130 -8.47 7.95 5.85
CA THR A 130 -9.43 6.84 5.94
C THR A 130 -10.81 7.17 5.33
N ASP A 131 -11.10 8.44 5.01
CA ASP A 131 -12.26 8.82 4.20
C ASP A 131 -12.02 8.61 2.69
N ARG A 132 -10.78 8.32 2.27
CA ARG A 132 -10.37 8.23 0.86
C ARG A 132 -9.73 6.89 0.50
N PHE A 133 -8.96 6.30 1.40
CA PHE A 133 -8.21 5.06 1.20
C PHE A 133 -8.87 3.93 2.00
N LEU A 134 -9.95 3.41 1.45
CA LEU A 134 -10.80 2.43 2.13
C LEU A 134 -10.10 1.07 2.22
N SER A 135 -10.30 0.37 3.35
CA SER A 135 -9.85 -1.01 3.59
C SER A 135 -11.04 -1.84 3.99
N ALA A 136 -11.22 -3.01 3.37
CA ALA A 136 -12.31 -3.92 3.66
C ALA A 136 -12.21 -4.60 5.03
N CYS A 137 -11.07 -4.50 5.74
CA CYS A 137 -10.95 -4.91 7.14
C CYS A 137 -11.79 -4.04 8.10
N TRP A 138 -12.18 -2.82 7.70
CA TRP A 138 -13.05 -1.93 8.50
C TRP A 138 -14.13 -1.16 7.70
N THR A 139 -14.09 -1.23 6.38
CA THR A 139 -15.13 -0.69 5.49
C THR A 139 -16.13 -1.77 5.16
N ASN A 140 -17.26 -1.77 5.85
CA ASN A 140 -18.34 -2.67 5.55
C ASN A 140 -19.13 -2.18 4.32
N LEU A 141 -19.03 -2.91 3.20
CA LEU A 141 -19.77 -2.60 1.96
C LEU A 141 -21.29 -2.73 2.09
N THR A 142 -21.85 -3.13 3.24
CA THR A 142 -23.30 -3.08 3.48
C THR A 142 -23.75 -1.78 4.17
N GLU A 143 -22.85 -1.06 4.87
CA GLU A 143 -23.19 0.19 5.57
C GLU A 143 -23.49 1.32 4.60
N THR A 144 -24.42 2.19 4.98
CA THR A 144 -24.84 3.39 4.22
C THR A 144 -23.90 4.57 4.39
N ASP A 145 -23.15 4.60 5.50
CA ASP A 145 -22.52 5.82 6.02
C ASP A 145 -21.09 6.02 5.49
N THR A 146 -20.60 5.10 4.66
CA THR A 146 -19.35 5.29 3.92
C THR A 146 -19.63 6.17 2.69
N ASP A 147 -19.13 7.40 2.70
CA ASP A 147 -19.18 8.29 1.54
C ASP A 147 -18.25 7.80 0.42
N PHE A 148 -18.77 6.91 -0.40
CA PHE A 148 -18.08 6.43 -1.60
C PHE A 148 -17.85 7.53 -2.65
N GLY A 149 -18.52 8.68 -2.60
CA GLY A 149 -18.32 9.78 -3.55
C GLY A 149 -16.95 10.45 -3.40
N ARG A 150 -16.38 10.42 -2.19
CA ARG A 150 -15.02 10.93 -1.89
C ARG A 150 -13.93 9.87 -1.95
N ALA A 151 -14.29 8.60 -2.10
CA ALA A 151 -13.35 7.50 -2.07
C ALA A 151 -12.38 7.52 -3.27
N CYS A 152 -11.11 7.32 -2.98
CA CYS A 152 -10.02 7.29 -3.95
C CYS A 152 -9.61 5.86 -4.29
N THR A 153 -9.54 5.00 -3.28
CA THR A 153 -9.26 3.57 -3.44
C THR A 153 -10.14 2.72 -2.53
N TYR A 154 -10.26 1.45 -2.87
CA TYR A 154 -10.84 0.41 -2.01
C TYR A 154 -9.97 -0.84 -2.08
N HIS A 155 -9.30 -1.17 -0.98
CA HIS A 155 -8.51 -2.38 -0.80
C HIS A 155 -9.39 -3.52 -0.31
N ALA A 156 -9.38 -4.67 -0.99
CA ALA A 156 -10.14 -5.86 -0.63
C ALA A 156 -9.39 -6.80 0.35
N ASN A 157 -8.58 -6.22 1.25
CA ASN A 157 -7.96 -6.92 2.38
C ASN A 157 -9.02 -7.54 3.33
N CYS A 158 -8.62 -8.52 4.14
CA CYS A 158 -9.52 -9.33 4.97
C CYS A 158 -10.63 -10.13 4.23
N ILE A 159 -10.88 -9.91 2.93
CA ILE A 159 -11.85 -10.70 2.15
C ILE A 159 -11.16 -11.97 1.62
N GLY A 160 -11.67 -13.14 2.00
CA GLY A 160 -11.15 -14.43 1.56
C GLY A 160 -11.58 -14.81 0.13
N GLY A 161 -10.62 -15.15 -0.71
CA GLY A 161 -10.86 -15.73 -2.05
C GLY A 161 -11.04 -14.70 -3.19
N PRO A 162 -10.59 -15.04 -4.42
CA PRO A 162 -10.53 -14.07 -5.53
C PRO A 162 -11.91 -13.61 -6.00
N ASP A 163 -12.91 -14.50 -6.06
CA ASP A 163 -14.26 -14.15 -6.53
C ASP A 163 -14.98 -13.19 -5.57
N ALA A 164 -14.79 -13.38 -4.25
CA ALA A 164 -15.33 -12.50 -3.23
C ALA A 164 -14.66 -11.11 -3.28
N LYS A 165 -13.32 -11.05 -3.41
CA LYS A 165 -12.59 -9.79 -3.62
C LYS A 165 -13.08 -9.05 -4.87
N LEU A 166 -13.27 -9.77 -5.98
CA LEU A 166 -13.79 -9.20 -7.23
C LEU A 166 -15.23 -8.68 -7.08
N ALA A 167 -16.11 -9.41 -6.39
CA ALA A 167 -17.48 -8.97 -6.11
C ALA A 167 -17.51 -7.70 -5.24
N ALA A 168 -16.64 -7.62 -4.23
CA ALA A 168 -16.49 -6.45 -3.36
C ALA A 168 -15.98 -5.23 -4.15
N MET A 169 -14.89 -5.37 -4.92
CA MET A 169 -14.36 -4.29 -5.76
C MET A 169 -15.39 -3.77 -6.78
N ARG A 170 -16.15 -4.68 -7.44
CA ARG A 170 -17.27 -4.30 -8.33
C ARG A 170 -18.35 -3.50 -7.60
N THR A 171 -18.65 -3.85 -6.35
CA THR A 171 -19.64 -3.16 -5.52
C THR A 171 -19.16 -1.77 -5.10
N ALA A 172 -17.90 -1.64 -4.67
CA ALA A 172 -17.26 -0.35 -4.39
C ALA A 172 -17.27 0.58 -5.62
N LEU A 173 -16.87 0.07 -6.79
CA LEU A 173 -16.93 0.81 -8.06
C LEU A 173 -18.35 1.26 -8.43
N LYS A 174 -19.36 0.41 -8.22
CA LYS A 174 -20.77 0.78 -8.46
C LYS A 174 -21.21 1.90 -7.52
N ARG A 175 -20.92 1.78 -6.22
CA ARG A 175 -21.27 2.77 -5.19
C ARG A 175 -20.62 4.14 -5.46
N HIS A 176 -19.33 4.16 -5.79
CA HIS A 176 -18.61 5.37 -6.17
C HIS A 176 -19.28 6.07 -7.36
N LYS A 177 -19.56 5.33 -8.45
CA LYS A 177 -20.24 5.86 -9.64
C LYS A 177 -21.66 6.37 -9.42
N THR A 178 -22.34 5.93 -8.36
CA THR A 178 -23.67 6.47 -7.99
C THR A 178 -23.62 7.64 -7.00
N ALA A 179 -22.46 7.90 -6.39
CA ALA A 179 -22.26 8.95 -5.41
C ALA A 179 -21.58 10.21 -6.00
N VAL A 180 -20.84 10.05 -7.10
CA VAL A 180 -20.31 11.17 -7.90
C VAL A 180 -21.39 11.63 -8.90
N PRO A 181 -21.84 12.90 -8.88
CA PRO A 181 -22.85 13.44 -9.81
C PRO A 181 -22.38 13.55 -11.27
#